data_AF-A0A7C1J6M9-F1
#
_entry.id   AF-A0A7C1J6M9-F1
#
_cell.length_a   1.000
_cell.length_b   1.000
_cell.length_c   1.000
_cell.angle_alpha   90.00
_cell.angle_beta   90.00
_cell.angle_gamma   90.00
#
_symmetry.space_group_name_H-M   'P 1'
#
loop_
_entity.id
_entity.type
_entity.pdbx_description
1 polymer ?
#
loop_
_entity_poly.entity_id
_entity_poly.type
_entity_poly.pdbx_seq_one_letter_code
_entity_poly.pdbx_strand_id
1 'polypeptide(L)'
;GATDIGQGADTVIAQVVAEELGVSIDDVTVIWNDTDICPWDVGVHASRTTFIACHSALGAARKIKEKILQLASLILGVSEKELNIKNGLIFSQKDASKNISLTKLLRNIHYRTQGTIMMAEYFYDPDTEMYDKEFKGNFSKAYAYGTHGVEVEVDKETGKVKILKYVAVHDVGKAINPMLIKGQIYGGAVMGMGFALTEEMIFREGELMNPNFRDYKILTAKDVPPIEAVLIEPWEETGPYGAKGIGEPGCVPSAPAIANAIYDAIGVRIKELPITPEKILKALKEKEGS
;
A
#
# COMPACT_ATOMS: atom_id res chain seq x y z
N GLY A 1 -12.14 -10.32 5.08
CA GLY A 1 -12.94 -9.34 4.35
C GLY A 1 -12.15 -8.69 3.25
N ALA A 2 -11.09 -7.96 3.59
CA ALA A 2 -10.24 -7.29 2.61
C ALA A 2 -9.66 -8.27 1.58
N THR A 3 -9.75 -7.90 0.30
CA THR A 3 -9.34 -8.71 -0.85
C THR A 3 -7.91 -8.38 -1.28
N ASP A 4 -7.18 -9.38 -1.78
CA ASP A 4 -5.90 -9.15 -2.48
C ASP A 4 -6.11 -9.17 -3.99
N ILE A 5 -5.60 -8.14 -4.68
CA ILE A 5 -5.64 -7.98 -6.14
C ILE A 5 -4.22 -7.84 -6.73
N GLY A 6 -3.19 -8.27 -5.99
CA GLY A 6 -1.78 -8.20 -6.37
C GLY A 6 -0.98 -7.16 -5.60
N GLN A 7 -1.60 -6.40 -4.70
CA GLN A 7 -0.93 -5.42 -3.85
C GLN A 7 -0.23 -6.05 -2.61
N GLY A 8 -0.57 -7.30 -2.27
CA GLY A 8 0.03 -8.02 -1.14
C GLY A 8 -0.58 -7.69 0.22
N ALA A 9 -1.89 -7.39 0.24
CA ALA A 9 -2.65 -7.19 1.46
C ALA A 9 -2.63 -8.44 2.37
N ASP A 10 -2.73 -9.64 1.80
CA ASP A 10 -2.72 -10.88 2.57
C ASP A 10 -1.40 -11.07 3.36
N THR A 11 -0.29 -10.78 2.70
CA THR A 11 1.08 -10.87 3.22
C THR A 11 1.29 -9.84 4.32
N VAL A 12 0.86 -8.60 4.10
CA VAL A 12 0.99 -7.52 5.08
C VAL A 12 0.13 -7.81 6.32
N ILE A 13 -1.10 -8.31 6.13
CA ILE A 13 -1.97 -8.75 7.25
C ILE A 13 -1.31 -9.89 8.03
N ALA A 14 -0.73 -10.88 7.35
CA ALA A 14 -0.03 -11.98 8.00
C ALA A 14 1.17 -11.48 8.81
N GLN A 15 1.96 -10.55 8.26
CA GLN A 15 3.12 -9.96 8.93
C GLN A 15 2.74 -9.21 10.21
N VAL A 16 1.69 -8.37 10.18
CA VAL A 16 1.28 -7.63 11.38
C VAL A 16 0.71 -8.55 12.46
N VAL A 17 0.00 -9.61 12.09
CA VAL A 17 -0.50 -10.62 13.03
C VAL A 17 0.64 -11.44 13.63
N ALA A 18 1.59 -11.87 12.81
CA ALA A 18 2.75 -12.63 13.26
C ALA A 18 3.61 -11.82 14.25
N GLU A 19 3.86 -10.54 13.93
CA GLU A 19 4.58 -9.61 14.81
C GLU A 19 3.84 -9.42 16.14
N GLU A 20 2.52 -9.17 16.11
CA GLU A 20 1.75 -8.95 17.34
C GLU A 20 1.73 -10.21 18.22
N LEU A 21 1.56 -11.40 17.62
CA LEU A 21 1.53 -12.67 18.37
C LEU A 21 2.92 -13.25 18.68
N GLY A 22 3.99 -12.65 18.15
CA GLY A 22 5.37 -13.11 18.36
C GLY A 22 5.64 -14.50 17.78
N VAL A 23 5.05 -14.83 16.62
CA VAL A 23 5.17 -16.14 15.92
C VAL A 23 5.82 -15.98 14.55
N SER A 24 6.12 -17.09 13.86
CA SER A 24 6.56 -17.01 12.46
C SER A 24 5.40 -16.60 11.57
N ILE A 25 5.69 -15.94 10.44
CA ILE A 25 4.68 -15.70 9.40
C ILE A 25 4.12 -17.03 8.85
N ASP A 26 4.94 -18.09 8.83
CA ASP A 26 4.53 -19.42 8.38
C ASP A 26 3.46 -20.06 9.29
N ASP A 27 3.33 -19.55 10.53
CA ASP A 27 2.31 -19.99 11.48
C ASP A 27 0.96 -19.25 11.25
N VAL A 28 0.91 -18.28 10.32
CA VAL A 28 -0.27 -17.45 10.05
C VAL A 28 -0.85 -17.77 8.68
N THR A 29 -2.09 -18.24 8.65
CA THR A 29 -2.88 -18.42 7.42
C THR A 29 -3.95 -17.35 7.32
N VAL A 30 -4.00 -16.65 6.19
CA VAL A 30 -5.01 -15.61 5.92
C VAL A 30 -6.03 -16.14 4.94
N ILE A 31 -7.31 -16.10 5.31
CA ILE A 31 -8.43 -16.43 4.43
C ILE A 31 -9.19 -15.13 4.12
N TRP A 32 -9.37 -14.82 2.84
CA TRP A 32 -9.91 -13.53 2.42
C TRP A 32 -10.94 -13.56 1.28
N ASN A 33 -11.14 -14.71 0.64
CA ASN A 33 -11.88 -14.86 -0.61
C ASN A 33 -13.20 -15.65 -0.48
N ASP A 34 -13.78 -15.71 0.72
CA ASP A 34 -14.99 -16.50 1.01
C ASP A 34 -15.96 -15.72 1.90
N THR A 35 -17.13 -15.35 1.37
CA THR A 35 -18.16 -14.57 2.08
C THR A 35 -18.88 -15.36 3.17
N ASP A 36 -18.82 -16.70 3.16
CA ASP A 36 -19.45 -17.52 4.20
C ASP A 36 -18.69 -17.45 5.53
N ILE A 37 -17.40 -17.13 5.49
CA ILE A 37 -16.51 -17.12 6.66
C ILE A 37 -15.77 -15.79 6.88
N CYS A 38 -15.58 -14.98 5.84
CA CYS A 38 -14.89 -13.71 5.97
C CYS A 38 -15.83 -12.62 6.48
N PRO A 39 -15.40 -11.81 7.47
CA PRO A 39 -16.14 -10.62 7.86
C PRO A 39 -16.27 -9.65 6.68
N TRP A 40 -17.35 -8.86 6.71
CA TRP A 40 -17.57 -7.79 5.73
C TRP A 40 -16.42 -6.79 5.71
N ASP A 41 -16.03 -6.37 4.50
CA ASP A 41 -15.16 -5.24 4.23
C ASP A 41 -15.78 -4.44 3.09
N VAL A 42 -15.64 -3.11 3.11
CA VAL A 42 -16.22 -2.23 2.08
C VAL A 42 -15.56 -2.41 0.70
N GLY A 43 -14.36 -3.00 0.65
CA GLY A 43 -13.66 -3.32 -0.58
C GLY A 43 -12.29 -2.65 -0.71
N VAL A 44 -11.60 -3.02 -1.79
CA VAL A 44 -10.24 -2.57 -2.11
C VAL A 44 -10.30 -1.35 -3.02
N HIS A 45 -10.21 -0.17 -2.40
CA HIS A 45 -10.15 1.14 -3.07
C HIS A 45 -9.55 2.19 -2.13
N ALA A 46 -9.29 3.41 -2.61
CA ALA A 46 -8.83 4.54 -1.80
C ALA A 46 -7.57 4.26 -0.96
N SER A 47 -6.72 3.34 -1.41
CA SER A 47 -5.48 2.92 -0.75
C SER A 47 -5.67 2.48 0.71
N ARG A 48 -6.90 2.10 1.10
CA ARG A 48 -7.29 1.93 2.52
C ARG A 48 -6.87 0.59 3.12
N THR A 49 -6.66 -0.42 2.30
CA THR A 49 -6.62 -1.83 2.73
C THR A 49 -5.60 -2.07 3.84
N THR A 50 -4.35 -1.62 3.67
CA THR A 50 -3.32 -1.75 4.71
C THR A 50 -3.77 -1.09 6.01
N PHE A 51 -4.28 0.14 5.96
CA PHE A 51 -4.66 0.89 7.14
C PHE A 51 -5.78 0.20 7.92
N ILE A 52 -6.86 -0.17 7.23
CA ILE A 52 -8.08 -0.67 7.87
C ILE A 52 -7.96 -2.15 8.24
N ALA A 53 -7.52 -2.98 7.29
CA ALA A 53 -7.46 -4.42 7.49
C ALA A 53 -6.39 -4.79 8.51
N CYS A 54 -5.24 -4.10 8.53
CA CYS A 54 -4.22 -4.34 9.55
C CYS A 54 -4.66 -3.86 10.93
N HIS A 55 -5.34 -2.71 11.06
CA HIS A 55 -5.94 -2.33 12.36
C HIS A 55 -6.96 -3.36 12.86
N SER A 56 -7.80 -3.86 11.94
CA SER A 56 -8.78 -4.90 12.27
C SER A 56 -8.09 -6.18 12.75
N ALA A 57 -7.09 -6.65 12.00
CA ALA A 57 -6.33 -7.85 12.34
C ALA A 57 -5.51 -7.68 13.64
N LEU A 58 -4.87 -6.52 13.84
CA LEU A 58 -4.12 -6.19 15.05
C LEU A 58 -5.02 -6.13 16.28
N GLY A 59 -6.21 -5.53 16.18
CA GLY A 59 -7.15 -5.51 17.29
C GLY A 59 -7.61 -6.91 17.70
N ALA A 60 -7.83 -7.81 16.73
CA ALA A 60 -8.13 -9.21 17.01
C ALA A 60 -6.92 -9.95 17.61
N ALA A 61 -5.72 -9.77 17.05
CA ALA A 61 -4.49 -10.36 17.54
C ALA A 61 -4.15 -9.94 18.98
N ARG A 62 -4.36 -8.66 19.32
CA ARG A 62 -4.16 -8.13 20.69
C ARG A 62 -5.09 -8.80 21.70
N LYS A 63 -6.38 -8.96 21.36
CA LYS A 63 -7.33 -9.71 22.21
C LYS A 63 -6.90 -11.16 22.43
N ILE A 64 -6.32 -11.81 21.42
CA ILE A 64 -5.76 -13.17 21.54
C ILE A 64 -4.51 -13.16 22.42
N LYS A 65 -3.59 -12.22 22.20
CA LYS A 65 -2.37 -12.06 22.99
C LYS A 65 -2.66 -11.82 24.47
N GLU A 66 -3.62 -10.97 24.79
CA GLU A 66 -4.06 -10.73 26.18
C GLU A 66 -4.50 -12.04 26.86
N LYS A 67 -5.35 -12.85 26.20
CA LYS A 67 -5.77 -14.16 26.71
C LYS A 67 -4.59 -15.13 26.88
N ILE A 68 -3.64 -15.13 25.95
CA ILE A 68 -2.42 -15.94 26.03
C ILE A 68 -1.60 -15.54 27.26
N LEU A 69 -1.34 -14.24 27.44
CA LEU A 69 -0.53 -13.73 28.54
C LEU A 69 -1.21 -13.94 29.90
N GLN A 70 -2.53 -13.77 29.99
CA GLN A 70 -3.33 -14.10 31.18
C GLN A 70 -3.13 -15.55 31.62
N LEU A 71 -3.21 -16.50 30.69
CA LEU A 71 -3.07 -17.92 30.99
C LEU A 71 -1.62 -18.31 31.31
N ALA A 72 -0.66 -17.71 30.61
CA ALA A 72 0.76 -17.91 30.90
C ALA A 72 1.14 -17.36 32.28
N SER A 73 0.58 -16.21 32.68
CA SER A 73 0.75 -15.60 34.00
C SER A 73 0.36 -16.57 35.13
N LEU A 74 -0.80 -17.24 35.00
CA LEU A 74 -1.26 -18.24 35.97
C LEU A 74 -0.32 -19.44 36.07
N ILE A 75 0.26 -19.89 34.96
CA ILE A 75 1.15 -21.07 34.92
C ILE A 75 2.55 -20.73 35.46
N LEU A 76 3.07 -19.55 35.12
CA LEU A 76 4.43 -19.13 35.47
C LEU A 76 4.51 -18.40 36.83
N GLY A 77 3.36 -18.02 37.39
CA GLY A 77 3.29 -17.26 38.65
C GLY A 77 4.01 -15.91 38.54
N VAL A 78 3.77 -15.17 37.45
CA VAL A 78 4.30 -13.81 37.20
C VAL A 78 3.19 -12.92 36.66
N SER A 79 3.32 -11.61 36.84
CA SER A 79 2.32 -10.67 36.32
C SER A 79 2.29 -10.68 34.79
N GLU A 80 1.10 -10.55 34.20
CA GLU A 80 0.90 -10.41 32.75
C GLU A 80 1.74 -9.29 32.15
N LYS A 81 1.88 -8.17 32.87
CA LYS A 81 2.67 -7.00 32.44
C LYS A 81 4.17 -7.30 32.31
N GLU A 82 4.64 -8.38 32.94
CA GLU A 82 6.03 -8.81 32.88
C GLU A 82 6.27 -9.82 31.75
N LEU A 83 5.22 -10.34 31.13
CA LEU A 83 5.33 -11.33 30.08
C LEU A 83 5.41 -10.69 28.70
N ASN A 84 6.12 -11.34 27.80
CA ASN A 84 6.10 -11.02 26.38
C ASN A 84 6.19 -12.31 25.56
N ILE A 85 5.90 -12.23 24.26
CA ILE A 85 5.97 -13.34 23.32
C ILE A 85 6.96 -13.01 22.22
N LYS A 86 7.89 -13.93 21.95
CA LYS A 86 8.84 -13.80 20.83
C LYS A 86 9.23 -15.19 20.32
N ASN A 87 9.24 -15.38 19.00
CA ASN A 87 9.61 -16.63 18.34
C ASN A 87 8.86 -17.85 18.93
N GLY A 88 7.56 -17.71 19.19
CA GLY A 88 6.72 -18.74 19.78
C GLY A 88 7.03 -19.07 21.25
N LEU A 89 7.88 -18.29 21.93
CA LEU A 89 8.19 -18.43 23.35
C LEU A 89 7.54 -17.30 24.15
N ILE A 90 6.80 -17.66 25.19
CA ILE A 90 6.26 -16.72 26.18
C ILE A 90 7.24 -16.69 27.35
N PHE A 91 7.74 -15.51 27.72
CA PHE A 91 8.80 -15.39 28.74
C PHE A 91 8.59 -14.16 29.63
N SER A 92 9.06 -14.25 30.88
CA SER A 92 9.15 -13.08 31.76
C SER A 92 10.35 -12.21 31.38
N GLN A 93 10.12 -10.91 31.29
CA GLN A 93 11.14 -9.89 31.05
C GLN A 93 12.06 -9.67 32.27
N LYS A 94 11.67 -10.17 33.46
CA LYS A 94 12.44 -10.03 34.71
C LYS A 94 13.16 -11.32 35.13
N ASP A 95 12.62 -12.47 34.76
CA ASP A 95 13.16 -13.78 35.14
C ASP A 95 13.16 -14.73 33.95
N ALA A 96 14.33 -14.89 33.33
CA ALA A 96 14.49 -15.72 32.14
C ALA A 96 14.17 -17.21 32.38
N SER A 97 14.21 -17.69 33.64
CA SER A 97 13.85 -19.07 33.96
C SER A 97 12.35 -19.33 33.83
N LYS A 98 11.53 -18.27 33.87
CA LYS A 98 10.08 -18.34 33.76
C LYS A 98 9.65 -18.13 32.33
N ASN A 99 9.53 -19.22 31.61
CA ASN A 99 9.07 -19.25 30.22
C ASN A 99 8.25 -20.51 29.91
N ILE A 100 7.45 -20.43 28.86
CA ILE A 100 6.69 -21.55 28.30
C ILE A 100 6.55 -21.36 26.79
N SER A 101 6.73 -22.43 26.01
CA SER A 101 6.43 -22.38 24.57
C SER A 101 4.93 -22.16 24.35
N LEU A 102 4.58 -21.28 23.40
CA LEU A 102 3.21 -20.99 23.02
C LEU A 102 2.45 -22.27 22.65
N THR A 103 3.07 -23.18 21.89
CA THR A 103 2.47 -24.46 21.49
C THR A 103 2.09 -25.33 22.69
N LYS A 104 2.96 -25.42 23.71
CA LYS A 104 2.67 -26.13 24.96
C LYS A 104 1.52 -25.48 25.74
N LEU A 105 1.49 -24.16 25.82
CA LEU A 105 0.39 -23.44 26.45
C LEU A 105 -0.94 -23.73 25.73
N LEU A 106 -0.98 -23.57 24.41
CA LEU A 106 -2.17 -23.82 23.59
C LEU A 106 -2.63 -25.28 23.71
N ARG A 107 -1.70 -26.25 23.69
CA ARG A 107 -1.99 -27.66 23.91
C ARG A 107 -2.63 -27.92 25.28
N ASN A 108 -2.13 -27.28 26.34
CA ASN A 108 -2.70 -27.41 27.69
C ASN A 108 -4.13 -26.85 27.77
N ILE A 109 -4.43 -25.80 27.01
CA ILE A 109 -5.77 -25.18 26.97
C ILE A 109 -6.74 -26.04 26.17
N HIS A 110 -6.26 -26.67 25.10
CA HIS A 110 -7.09 -27.51 24.24
C HIS A 110 -7.42 -28.86 24.87
N TYR A 111 -6.43 -29.55 25.46
CA TYR A 111 -6.58 -30.91 25.99
C TYR A 111 -6.89 -30.99 27.49
N ARG A 112 -7.79 -30.12 27.97
CA ARG A 112 -8.29 -30.15 29.36
C ARG A 112 -9.81 -30.31 29.39
N THR A 113 -10.36 -30.63 30.57
CA THR A 113 -11.80 -30.57 30.80
C THR A 113 -12.31 -29.15 30.51
N GLN A 114 -13.31 -29.02 29.63
CA GLN A 114 -13.75 -27.72 29.07
C GLN A 114 -12.65 -26.98 28.27
N GLY A 115 -11.83 -27.72 27.52
CA GLY A 115 -10.89 -27.14 26.58
C GLY A 115 -11.58 -26.30 25.50
N THR A 116 -10.89 -25.28 25.00
CA THR A 116 -11.43 -24.32 24.03
C THR A 116 -10.39 -23.93 22.98
N ILE A 117 -10.85 -23.32 21.90
CA ILE A 117 -10.01 -22.64 20.90
C ILE A 117 -10.15 -21.14 21.13
N MET A 118 -9.05 -20.40 21.03
CA MET A 118 -9.12 -18.95 21.15
C MET A 118 -9.64 -18.34 19.85
N MET A 119 -10.73 -17.59 19.96
CA MET A 119 -11.26 -16.77 18.89
C MET A 119 -11.41 -15.33 19.37
N ALA A 120 -11.24 -14.40 18.45
CA ALA A 120 -11.45 -12.98 18.68
C ALA A 120 -11.89 -12.32 17.37
N GLU A 121 -12.75 -11.32 17.51
CA GLU A 121 -13.16 -10.42 16.44
C GLU A 121 -12.80 -8.99 16.82
N TYR A 122 -12.53 -8.18 15.80
CA TYR A 122 -12.33 -6.76 15.96
C TYR A 122 -12.69 -6.06 14.65
N PHE A 123 -13.49 -5.00 14.76
CA PHE A 123 -13.90 -4.16 13.65
C PHE A 123 -13.28 -2.79 13.86
N TYR A 124 -12.53 -2.31 12.87
CA TYR A 124 -11.95 -0.98 12.90
C TYR A 124 -12.66 -0.07 11.90
N ASP A 125 -13.23 1.01 12.43
CA ASP A 125 -13.77 2.11 11.64
C ASP A 125 -13.00 3.38 11.99
N PRO A 126 -12.26 3.98 11.05
CA PRO A 126 -11.57 5.23 11.30
C PRO A 126 -12.60 6.33 11.48
N ASP A 127 -12.44 7.13 12.52
CA ASP A 127 -13.29 8.29 12.79
C ASP A 127 -13.03 9.42 11.76
N THR A 128 -13.62 9.28 10.58
CA THR A 128 -13.54 10.24 9.47
C THR A 128 -14.80 11.08 9.41
N GLU A 129 -14.65 12.36 9.07
CA GLU A 129 -15.75 13.31 8.95
C GLU A 129 -16.06 13.56 7.47
N MET A 130 -17.26 13.17 7.03
CA MET A 130 -17.75 13.50 5.69
C MET A 130 -18.04 15.00 5.54
N TYR A 131 -18.17 15.48 4.31
CA TYR A 131 -18.43 16.90 4.05
C TYR A 131 -19.78 17.32 4.64
N ASP A 132 -19.77 18.43 5.37
CA ASP A 132 -20.99 19.15 5.71
C ASP A 132 -21.49 19.99 4.51
N LYS A 133 -22.56 20.76 4.74
CA LYS A 133 -23.14 21.67 3.73
C LYS A 133 -22.19 22.80 3.29
N GLU A 134 -21.11 23.01 4.03
CA GLU A 134 -20.08 24.03 3.79
C GLU A 134 -18.82 23.44 3.15
N PHE A 135 -18.85 22.15 2.77
CA PHE A 135 -17.71 21.41 2.23
C PHE A 135 -16.51 21.33 3.20
N LYS A 136 -16.78 21.23 4.50
CA LYS A 136 -15.78 20.94 5.53
C LYS A 136 -15.91 19.50 6.02
N GLY A 137 -14.78 18.82 6.18
CA GLY A 137 -14.68 17.44 6.63
C GLY A 137 -13.24 16.95 6.65
N ASN A 138 -13.03 15.75 7.17
CA ASN A 138 -11.74 15.06 7.21
C ASN A 138 -11.90 13.57 6.86
N PHE A 139 -11.70 13.24 5.58
CA PHE A 139 -12.02 11.94 4.97
C PHE A 139 -10.99 10.86 5.24
N SER A 140 -9.84 11.21 5.82
CA SER A 140 -8.78 10.25 6.09
C SER A 140 -8.10 10.56 7.41
N LYS A 141 -7.81 9.52 8.19
CA LYS A 141 -7.00 9.65 9.41
C LYS A 141 -5.52 9.90 9.10
N ALA A 142 -5.05 9.46 7.93
CA ALA A 142 -3.67 9.64 7.50
C ALA A 142 -3.61 10.05 6.02
N TYR A 143 -2.70 10.97 5.70
CA TYR A 143 -2.45 11.43 4.34
C TYR A 143 -1.06 10.96 3.90
N ALA A 144 -1.01 10.33 2.73
CA ALA A 144 0.23 9.95 2.07
C ALA A 144 0.71 11.10 1.18
N TYR A 145 2.02 11.30 1.15
CA TYR A 145 2.67 12.33 0.33
C TYR A 145 3.65 11.66 -0.63
N GLY A 146 3.80 12.24 -1.81
CA GLY A 146 4.71 11.76 -2.83
C GLY A 146 5.29 12.90 -3.64
N THR A 147 6.53 12.76 -4.07
CA THR A 147 7.20 13.70 -4.99
C THR A 147 8.04 12.91 -5.98
N HIS A 148 7.84 13.19 -7.27
CA HIS A 148 8.59 12.55 -8.34
C HIS A 148 9.50 13.57 -9.03
N GLY A 149 10.71 13.14 -9.37
CA GLY A 149 11.65 13.86 -10.22
C GLY A 149 11.87 13.08 -11.51
N VAL A 150 11.80 13.76 -12.65
CA VAL A 150 11.94 13.15 -13.97
C VAL A 150 12.89 13.96 -14.82
N GLU A 151 13.87 13.28 -15.43
CA GLU A 151 14.76 13.82 -16.44
C GLU A 151 14.34 13.27 -17.80
N VAL A 152 14.15 14.14 -18.80
CA VAL A 152 13.70 13.75 -20.14
C VAL A 152 14.61 14.31 -21.23
N GLU A 153 14.66 13.59 -22.34
CA GLU A 153 15.16 14.05 -23.63
C GLU A 153 13.97 14.17 -24.59
N VAL A 154 13.89 15.28 -25.32
CA VAL A 154 12.84 15.51 -26.34
C VAL A 154 13.49 15.73 -27.69
N ASP A 155 13.17 14.87 -28.64
CA ASP A 155 13.55 15.03 -30.03
C ASP A 155 12.63 16.10 -30.67
N LYS A 156 13.21 17.23 -31.09
CA LYS A 156 12.46 18.36 -31.67
C LYS A 156 11.98 18.10 -33.10
N GLU A 157 12.59 17.15 -33.82
CA GLU A 157 12.18 16.80 -35.18
C GLU A 157 11.03 15.81 -35.18
N THR A 158 11.02 14.86 -34.23
CA THR A 158 9.98 13.82 -34.15
C THR A 158 8.95 14.02 -33.06
N GLY A 159 9.21 14.88 -32.07
CA GLY A 159 8.38 15.08 -30.88
C GLY A 159 8.48 13.93 -29.86
N LYS A 160 9.33 12.92 -30.09
CA LYS A 160 9.47 11.79 -29.17
C LYS A 160 10.10 12.21 -27.86
N VAL A 161 9.52 11.73 -26.76
CA VAL A 161 10.04 11.91 -25.39
C VAL A 161 10.68 10.62 -24.93
N LYS A 162 11.90 10.72 -24.41
CA LYS A 162 12.59 9.63 -23.74
C LYS A 162 12.85 10.01 -22.29
N ILE A 163 12.39 9.19 -21.36
CA ILE A 163 12.72 9.38 -19.94
C ILE A 163 14.12 8.83 -19.69
N LEU A 164 15.01 9.67 -19.17
CA LEU A 164 16.40 9.33 -18.87
C LEU A 164 16.58 8.84 -17.44
N LYS A 165 15.92 9.50 -16.48
CA LYS A 165 15.91 9.13 -15.06
C LYS A 165 14.56 9.40 -14.44
N TYR A 166 14.21 8.57 -13.47
CA TYR A 166 12.97 8.71 -12.71
C TYR A 166 13.23 8.40 -11.24
N VAL A 167 12.88 9.34 -10.37
CA VAL A 167 12.95 9.19 -8.91
C VAL A 167 11.55 9.38 -8.35
N ALA A 168 11.08 8.44 -7.55
CA ALA A 168 9.80 8.48 -6.86
C ALA A 168 10.04 8.40 -5.36
N VAL A 169 9.70 9.47 -4.64
CA VAL A 169 9.87 9.57 -3.19
C VAL A 169 8.50 9.59 -2.54
N HIS A 170 8.26 8.69 -1.58
CA HIS A 170 6.96 8.60 -0.91
C HIS A 170 7.09 8.56 0.61
N ASP A 171 6.27 9.36 1.28
CA ASP A 171 5.94 9.18 2.69
C ASP A 171 4.98 8.00 2.82
N VAL A 172 5.48 6.93 3.44
CA VAL A 172 4.75 5.68 3.63
C VAL A 172 4.38 5.43 5.10
N GLY A 173 4.68 6.38 5.98
CA GLY A 173 4.61 6.16 7.41
C GLY A 173 5.67 5.17 7.90
N LYS A 174 5.32 3.89 7.93
CA LYS A 174 6.23 2.77 8.17
C LYS A 174 5.97 1.69 7.12
N ALA A 175 7.03 1.26 6.45
CA ALA A 175 6.94 0.15 5.52
C ALA A 175 6.85 -1.18 6.29
N ILE A 176 5.64 -1.76 6.34
CA ILE A 176 5.46 -3.13 6.86
C ILE A 176 6.25 -4.12 5.99
N ASN A 177 6.16 -3.96 4.67
CA ASN A 177 6.94 -4.72 3.72
C ASN A 177 7.63 -3.79 2.69
N PRO A 178 8.92 -3.50 2.88
CA PRO A 178 9.68 -2.63 1.98
C PRO A 178 9.77 -3.13 0.53
N MET A 179 9.65 -4.44 0.28
CA MET A 179 9.67 -4.99 -1.06
C MET A 179 8.35 -4.71 -1.79
N LEU A 180 7.21 -5.05 -1.16
CA LEU A 180 5.89 -4.86 -1.74
C LEU A 180 5.60 -3.38 -2.02
N ILE A 181 5.95 -2.51 -1.08
CA ILE A 181 5.69 -1.07 -1.22
C ILE A 181 6.51 -0.45 -2.35
N LYS A 182 7.76 -0.87 -2.55
CA LYS A 182 8.55 -0.46 -3.71
C LYS A 182 7.92 -0.97 -5.01
N GLY A 183 7.41 -2.21 -5.02
CA GLY A 183 6.64 -2.75 -6.14
C GLY A 183 5.45 -1.88 -6.54
N GLN A 184 4.69 -1.40 -5.56
CA GLN A 184 3.57 -0.47 -5.78
C GLN A 184 4.03 0.86 -6.37
N ILE A 185 5.14 1.43 -5.85
CA ILE A 185 5.71 2.68 -6.38
C ILE A 185 6.18 2.49 -7.83
N TYR A 186 6.84 1.39 -8.16
CA TYR A 186 7.25 1.08 -9.52
C TYR A 186 6.05 0.94 -10.46
N GLY A 187 5.04 0.16 -10.06
CA GLY A 187 3.82 -0.03 -10.87
C GLY A 187 3.06 1.27 -11.08
N GLY A 188 2.90 2.07 -10.02
CA GLY A 188 2.26 3.38 -10.09
C GLY A 188 3.01 4.36 -11.00
N ALA A 189 4.33 4.43 -10.89
CA ALA A 189 5.14 5.28 -11.76
C ALA A 189 5.02 4.88 -13.23
N VAL A 190 5.06 3.58 -13.55
CA VAL A 190 4.90 3.08 -14.94
C VAL A 190 3.50 3.38 -15.47
N MET A 191 2.45 3.15 -14.67
CA MET A 191 1.07 3.51 -15.05
C MET A 191 0.95 5.01 -15.31
N GLY A 192 1.55 5.83 -14.46
CA GLY A 192 1.56 7.27 -14.61
C GLY A 192 2.38 7.77 -15.81
N MET A 193 3.45 7.06 -16.20
CA MET A 193 4.18 7.33 -17.45
C MET A 193 3.30 7.05 -18.68
N GLY A 194 2.59 5.91 -18.69
CA GLY A 194 1.67 5.55 -19.76
C GLY A 194 0.56 6.59 -19.91
N PHE A 195 -0.10 6.94 -18.80
CA PHE A 195 -1.10 8.02 -18.74
C PHE A 195 -0.56 9.37 -19.25
N ALA A 196 0.71 9.68 -18.99
CA ALA A 196 1.30 10.94 -19.39
C ALA A 196 1.67 11.00 -20.89
N LEU A 197 2.05 9.87 -21.51
CA LEU A 197 2.74 9.88 -22.80
C LEU A 197 2.02 9.11 -23.92
N THR A 198 1.28 8.04 -23.60
CA THR A 198 0.87 7.06 -24.63
C THR A 198 -0.57 6.57 -24.51
N GLU A 199 -1.13 6.51 -23.31
CA GLU A 199 -2.42 5.88 -23.05
C GLU A 199 -3.59 6.85 -23.29
N GLU A 200 -4.42 6.55 -24.29
CA GLU A 200 -5.60 7.33 -24.66
C GLU A 200 -6.71 6.39 -25.14
N MET A 201 -7.93 6.58 -24.63
CA MET A 201 -9.12 5.93 -25.17
C MET A 201 -9.72 6.82 -26.27
N ILE A 202 -9.81 6.30 -27.49
CA ILE A 202 -10.28 7.06 -28.65
C ILE A 202 -11.73 6.69 -28.92
N PHE A 203 -12.64 7.66 -28.74
CA PHE A 203 -14.06 7.47 -29.01
C PHE A 203 -14.49 8.14 -30.32
N ARG A 204 -15.33 7.46 -31.11
CA ARG A 204 -16.02 8.03 -32.27
C ARG A 204 -17.46 7.58 -32.26
N GLU A 205 -18.39 8.53 -32.33
CA GLU A 205 -19.84 8.24 -32.34
C GLU A 205 -20.30 7.35 -31.16
N GLY A 206 -19.60 7.46 -30.02
CA GLY A 206 -19.85 6.64 -28.82
C GLY A 206 -19.14 5.29 -28.77
N GLU A 207 -18.46 4.87 -29.85
CA GLU A 207 -17.71 3.62 -29.90
C GLU A 207 -16.23 3.81 -29.56
N LEU A 208 -15.67 2.88 -28.79
CA LEU A 208 -14.24 2.83 -28.49
C LEU A 208 -13.49 2.23 -29.68
N MET A 209 -12.62 3.03 -30.29
CA MET A 209 -11.92 2.67 -31.53
C MET A 209 -10.67 1.81 -31.30
N ASN A 210 -10.11 1.84 -30.09
CA ASN A 210 -8.89 1.11 -29.73
C ASN A 210 -9.07 0.19 -28.49
N PRO A 211 -10.06 -0.74 -28.47
CA PRO A 211 -10.32 -1.63 -27.34
C PRO A 211 -9.33 -2.82 -27.29
N ASN A 212 -8.06 -2.59 -27.62
CA ASN A 212 -7.06 -3.63 -27.77
C ASN A 212 -5.66 -3.11 -27.36
N PHE A 213 -4.76 -4.00 -26.92
CA PHE A 213 -3.41 -3.63 -26.46
C PHE A 213 -2.43 -3.27 -27.59
N ARG A 214 -2.83 -3.41 -28.86
CA ARG A 214 -2.02 -2.93 -29.97
C ARG A 214 -2.20 -1.43 -30.14
N ASP A 215 -3.42 -0.91 -30.03
CA ASP A 215 -3.76 0.48 -30.33
C ASP A 215 -3.97 1.35 -29.08
N TYR A 216 -4.36 0.76 -27.96
CA TYR A 216 -4.22 1.36 -26.63
C TYR A 216 -2.80 1.08 -26.12
N LYS A 217 -1.92 2.09 -26.22
CA LYS A 217 -0.47 1.94 -26.09
C LYS A 217 -0.02 1.91 -24.63
N ILE A 218 -0.14 0.76 -23.99
CA ILE A 218 0.56 0.50 -22.73
C ILE A 218 2.07 0.42 -22.97
N LEU A 219 2.85 0.84 -21.97
CA LEU A 219 4.30 0.77 -22.03
C LEU A 219 4.80 -0.68 -22.01
N THR A 220 5.81 -0.97 -22.82
CA THR A 220 6.53 -2.24 -22.79
C THR A 220 7.71 -2.16 -21.83
N ALA A 221 8.31 -3.32 -21.50
CA ALA A 221 9.51 -3.37 -20.67
C ALA A 221 10.71 -2.58 -21.25
N LYS A 222 10.73 -2.29 -22.55
CA LYS A 222 11.78 -1.47 -23.18
C LYS A 222 11.53 0.03 -23.05
N ASP A 223 10.29 0.42 -22.79
CA ASP A 223 9.91 1.83 -22.65
C ASP A 223 10.14 2.34 -21.22
N VAL A 224 10.22 1.43 -20.24
CA VAL A 224 10.36 1.76 -18.82
C VAL A 224 11.84 1.98 -18.46
N PRO A 225 12.23 3.18 -18.00
CA PRO A 225 13.58 3.45 -17.50
C PRO A 225 13.77 2.83 -16.11
N PRO A 226 15.01 2.75 -15.59
CA PRO A 226 15.23 2.49 -14.17
C PRO A 226 14.51 3.55 -13.31
N ILE A 227 13.75 3.08 -12.32
CA ILE A 227 13.02 3.92 -11.36
C ILE A 227 13.70 3.78 -10.00
N GLU A 228 14.10 4.90 -9.42
CA GLU A 228 14.58 4.96 -8.03
C GLU A 228 13.39 5.20 -7.10
N ALA A 229 13.00 4.19 -6.33
CA ALA A 229 11.94 4.30 -5.34
C ALA A 229 12.52 4.53 -3.93
N VAL A 230 12.26 5.71 -3.38
CA VAL A 230 12.73 6.14 -2.06
C VAL A 230 11.55 6.16 -1.09
N LEU A 231 11.72 5.49 0.04
CA LEU A 231 10.75 5.46 1.12
C LEU A 231 11.17 6.46 2.19
N ILE A 232 10.26 7.37 2.55
CA ILE A 232 10.39 8.20 3.75
C ILE A 232 9.43 7.62 4.79
N GLU A 233 9.93 7.42 6.01
CA GLU A 233 9.20 6.76 7.07
C GLU A 233 8.95 7.67 8.29
N PRO A 234 8.24 8.81 8.14
CA PRO A 234 7.82 9.57 9.31
C PRO A 234 6.75 8.78 10.07
N TRP A 235 6.86 8.70 11.39
CA TRP A 235 5.88 7.93 12.16
C TRP A 235 4.46 8.50 12.03
N GLU A 236 3.50 7.67 11.61
CA GLU A 236 2.07 8.01 11.58
C GLU A 236 1.37 7.43 12.80
N GLU A 237 1.04 8.27 13.78
CA GLU A 237 0.45 7.82 15.05
C GLU A 237 -0.84 7.02 14.87
N THR A 238 -1.61 7.35 13.83
CA THR A 238 -2.90 6.70 13.58
C THR A 238 -2.76 5.38 12.83
N GLY A 239 -1.60 5.07 12.25
CA GLY A 239 -1.39 3.92 11.36
C GLY A 239 -1.10 2.61 12.09
N PRO A 240 -1.43 1.45 11.50
CA PRO A 240 -1.04 0.15 12.04
C PRO A 240 0.49 0.01 12.00
N TYR A 241 1.12 -0.01 13.18
CA TYR A 241 2.58 0.13 13.33
C TYR A 241 3.17 1.34 12.60
N GLY A 242 2.42 2.43 12.50
CA GLY A 242 2.87 3.63 11.81
C GLY A 242 2.69 3.63 10.30
N ALA A 243 2.08 2.60 9.70
CA ALA A 243 1.94 2.47 8.24
C ALA A 243 0.81 3.34 7.64
N LYS A 244 1.02 3.79 6.40
CA LYS A 244 0.01 4.50 5.57
C LYS A 244 -0.37 3.68 4.33
N GLY A 245 -1.45 4.09 3.66
CA GLY A 245 -1.86 3.56 2.36
C GLY A 245 -1.12 4.22 1.20
N ILE A 246 -0.64 3.44 0.22
CA ILE A 246 0.21 3.95 -0.88
C ILE A 246 -0.09 3.34 -2.27
N GLY A 247 -1.16 2.56 -2.42
CA GLY A 247 -1.48 1.90 -3.69
C GLY A 247 -1.69 2.88 -4.85
N GLU A 248 -2.45 3.94 -4.62
CA GLU A 248 -2.71 4.98 -5.63
C GLU A 248 -1.68 6.12 -5.64
N PRO A 249 -1.17 6.62 -4.49
CA PRO A 249 -0.19 7.71 -4.46
C PRO A 249 1.06 7.49 -5.33
N GLY A 250 1.48 6.25 -5.57
CA GLY A 250 2.59 5.93 -6.46
C GLY A 250 2.40 6.36 -7.91
N CYS A 251 1.16 6.60 -8.36
CA CYS A 251 0.84 7.02 -9.72
C CYS A 251 0.71 8.55 -9.87
N VAL A 252 0.08 9.19 -8.88
CA VAL A 252 -0.41 10.59 -8.96
C VAL A 252 0.63 11.62 -9.44
N PRO A 253 1.89 11.63 -8.93
CA PRO A 253 2.84 12.69 -9.28
C PRO A 253 3.49 12.51 -10.67
N SER A 254 3.26 11.38 -11.34
CA SER A 254 3.97 11.01 -12.57
C SER A 254 3.73 11.95 -13.74
N ALA A 255 2.46 12.14 -14.13
CA ALA A 255 2.10 12.97 -15.26
C ALA A 255 2.51 14.45 -15.11
N PRO A 256 2.27 15.13 -13.97
CA PRO A 256 2.74 16.50 -13.80
C PRO A 256 4.27 16.60 -13.80
N ALA A 257 4.99 15.63 -13.23
CA ALA A 257 6.46 15.64 -13.25
C ALA A 257 7.00 15.51 -14.69
N ILE A 258 6.44 14.60 -15.49
CA ILE A 258 6.80 14.44 -16.91
C ILE A 258 6.45 15.70 -17.71
N ALA A 259 5.24 16.26 -17.52
CA ALA A 259 4.82 17.48 -18.22
C ALA A 259 5.71 18.69 -17.88
N ASN A 260 6.17 18.80 -16.63
CA ASN A 260 7.11 19.82 -16.21
C ASN A 260 8.51 19.63 -16.80
N ALA A 261 9.00 18.38 -16.84
CA ALA A 261 10.29 18.06 -17.44
C ALA A 261 10.30 18.35 -18.96
N ILE A 262 9.20 18.03 -19.67
CA ILE A 262 9.06 18.39 -21.09
C ILE A 262 9.05 19.90 -21.25
N TYR A 263 8.28 20.64 -20.44
CA TYR A 263 8.27 22.10 -20.49
C TYR A 263 9.66 22.69 -20.25
N ASP A 264 10.42 22.17 -19.30
CA ASP A 264 11.79 22.59 -19.04
C ASP A 264 12.70 22.34 -20.26
N ALA A 265 12.58 21.17 -20.90
CA ALA A 265 13.42 20.78 -22.03
C ALA A 265 13.17 21.60 -23.32
N ILE A 266 11.92 21.96 -23.62
CA ILE A 266 11.57 22.60 -24.91
C ILE A 266 10.89 23.98 -24.79
N GLY A 267 10.55 24.40 -23.57
CA GLY A 267 9.97 25.70 -23.28
C GLY A 267 8.57 25.92 -23.88
N VAL A 268 7.80 24.85 -24.11
CA VAL A 268 6.39 24.90 -24.51
C VAL A 268 5.54 24.06 -23.57
N ARG A 269 4.38 24.59 -23.18
CA ARG A 269 3.52 23.96 -22.17
C ARG A 269 2.38 23.19 -22.85
N ILE A 270 2.40 21.87 -22.71
CA ILE A 270 1.32 21.00 -23.17
C ILE A 270 0.37 20.77 -22.00
N LYS A 271 -0.92 21.09 -22.20
CA LYS A 271 -1.96 21.09 -21.15
C LYS A 271 -2.97 19.96 -21.31
N GLU A 272 -2.73 19.05 -22.25
CA GLU A 272 -3.63 17.97 -22.60
C GLU A 272 -2.84 16.67 -22.65
N LEU A 273 -3.28 15.68 -21.87
CA LEU A 273 -2.71 14.34 -21.85
C LEU A 273 -3.45 13.42 -22.83
N PRO A 274 -2.78 12.37 -23.35
CA PRO A 274 -1.33 12.17 -23.26
C PRO A 274 -0.57 13.22 -24.07
N ILE A 275 0.69 13.46 -23.70
CA ILE A 275 1.62 14.37 -24.36
C ILE A 275 2.24 13.63 -25.56
N THR A 276 1.46 13.49 -26.63
CA THR A 276 1.90 12.75 -27.82
C THR A 276 2.95 13.53 -28.61
N PRO A 277 3.76 12.84 -29.44
CA PRO A 277 4.71 13.50 -30.33
C PRO A 277 4.07 14.54 -31.25
N GLU A 278 2.87 14.28 -31.76
CA GLU A 278 2.12 15.22 -32.60
C GLU A 278 1.78 16.51 -31.85
N LYS A 279 1.39 16.42 -30.57
CA LYS A 279 1.10 17.59 -29.72
C LYS A 279 2.37 18.40 -29.46
N ILE A 280 3.51 17.74 -29.26
CA ILE A 280 4.83 18.40 -29.11
C ILE A 280 5.21 19.15 -30.38
N LEU A 281 5.17 18.48 -31.54
CA LEU A 281 5.55 19.11 -32.82
C LEU A 281 4.64 20.28 -33.18
N LYS A 282 3.34 20.16 -32.91
CA LYS A 282 2.38 21.26 -33.10
C LYS A 282 2.75 22.46 -32.22
N ALA A 283 3.00 22.24 -30.93
CA ALA A 283 3.35 23.30 -30.00
C ALA A 283 4.68 23.99 -30.34
N LEU A 284 5.67 23.24 -30.84
CA LEU A 284 6.95 23.80 -31.29
C LEU A 284 6.78 24.71 -32.51
N LYS A 285 6.00 24.28 -33.51
CA LYS A 285 5.69 25.10 -34.70
C LYS A 285 4.96 26.40 -34.34
N GLU A 286 4.00 26.33 -33.42
CA GLU A 286 3.27 27.51 -32.95
C GLU A 286 4.19 28.53 -32.25
N LYS A 287 5.21 28.04 -31.52
CA LYS A 287 6.23 28.88 -30.88
C LYS A 287 7.18 29.53 -31.89
N GLU A 288 7.55 28.84 -32.97
CA GLU A 288 8.43 29.38 -34.01
C GLU A 288 7.74 30.39 -34.94
N GLY A 289 6.40 30.28 -35.07
CA GLY A 289 5.58 31.21 -35.85
C GLY A 289 5.06 32.43 -35.09
N SER A 290 5.37 32.56 -33.79
CA SER A 290 5.01 33.69 -32.91
C SER A 290 6.20 34.61 -32.68
#